data_AF-A0A2N2CKX8-F1
#
_entry.id   AF-A0A2N2CKX8-F1
#
_cell.length_a   1.000
_cell.length_b   1.000
_cell.length_c   1.000
_cell.angle_alpha   90.00
_cell.angle_beta   90.00
_cell.angle_gamma   90.00
#
_symmetry.space_group_name_H-M   'P 1'
#
loop_
_entity.id
_entity.type
_entity.pdbx_description
1 polymer ?
#
loop_
_entity_poly.entity_id
_entity_poly.type
_entity_poly.pdbx_seq_one_letter_code
_entity_poly.pdbx_strand_id
1 'polypeptide(L)'
;SKSKQLEAINKEGSENCSKAILEKLVADLKLEEANLIKAGDGLKELQHAHQAALGLVKDPIPFAATTMGKALQSELGEITKQINEPNNDIAPQITKINGEIDQIKTKVSSLKDKLSDYKLAEKQELRIAELKLQEESLAAEYEKLEANVFLCEQFIKAKVSMLTDSINNRFKNVRFKLFDDQINGGLKECCEVLVPCAEGLIPFGTANNAGKINAGIEIIDALSSHWGVEMPLIVDNAESVTQLLETELQVIKLIVDEKYKELQINGGTEEWQKTA
;
A
#
# COMPACT_ATOMS: atom_id res chain seq x y z
N SER A 1 -118.04 -49.37 16.93
CA SER A 1 -118.56 -50.28 15.90
C SER A 1 -117.83 -50.00 14.59
N LYS A 2 -117.26 -51.03 13.96
CA LYS A 2 -116.69 -51.02 12.59
C LYS A 2 -117.67 -50.42 11.56
N SER A 3 -118.97 -50.47 11.86
CA SER A 3 -120.05 -49.83 11.10
C SER A 3 -119.89 -48.31 10.97
N LYS A 4 -119.37 -47.62 12.00
CA LYS A 4 -119.16 -46.15 11.95
C LYS A 4 -118.03 -45.76 10.99
N GLN A 5 -117.04 -46.62 10.77
CA GLN A 5 -115.94 -46.36 9.84
C GLN A 5 -116.37 -46.56 8.38
N LEU A 6 -117.22 -47.56 8.09
CA LEU A 6 -117.78 -47.76 6.75
C LEU A 6 -118.74 -46.64 6.35
N GLU A 7 -119.56 -46.13 7.28
CA GLU A 7 -120.36 -44.92 7.04
C GLU A 7 -119.49 -43.69 6.81
N ALA A 8 -118.39 -43.53 7.54
CA ALA A 8 -117.47 -42.41 7.33
C ALA A 8 -116.85 -42.43 5.92
N ILE A 9 -116.39 -43.60 5.44
CA ILE A 9 -115.80 -43.74 4.09
C ILE A 9 -116.86 -43.54 3.00
N ASN A 10 -118.08 -44.05 3.18
CA ASN A 10 -119.14 -43.88 2.19
C ASN A 10 -119.65 -42.43 2.14
N LYS A 11 -119.69 -41.76 3.30
CA LYS A 11 -120.00 -40.35 3.41
C LYS A 11 -118.92 -39.50 2.75
N GLU A 12 -117.64 -39.79 2.99
CA GLU A 12 -116.50 -39.12 2.38
C GLU A 12 -116.44 -39.33 0.85
N GLY A 13 -116.76 -40.53 0.35
CA GLY A 13 -116.90 -40.81 -1.08
C GLY A 13 -118.07 -40.07 -1.74
N SER A 14 -119.20 -39.93 -1.04
CA SER A 14 -120.35 -39.14 -1.52
C SER A 14 -120.12 -37.62 -1.44
N GLU A 15 -119.36 -37.17 -0.45
CA GLU A 15 -119.09 -35.75 -0.19
C GLU A 15 -117.95 -35.21 -1.06
N ASN A 16 -116.93 -36.03 -1.39
CA ASN A 16 -115.74 -35.57 -2.11
C ASN A 16 -115.63 -36.07 -3.57
N CYS A 17 -116.41 -37.07 -3.98
CA CYS A 17 -116.35 -37.68 -5.32
C CYS A 17 -117.74 -37.92 -5.92
N SER A 18 -118.70 -37.04 -5.65
CA SER A 18 -120.00 -37.07 -6.32
C SER A 18 -119.90 -36.60 -7.78
N LYS A 19 -120.75 -37.15 -8.64
CA LYS A 19 -120.88 -36.76 -10.06
C LYS A 19 -121.07 -35.24 -10.24
N ALA A 20 -121.72 -34.59 -9.28
CA ALA A 20 -121.91 -33.14 -9.25
C ALA A 20 -120.61 -32.33 -9.08
N ILE A 21 -119.63 -32.83 -8.32
CA ILE A 21 -118.34 -32.16 -8.15
C ILE A 21 -117.50 -32.25 -9.43
N LEU A 22 -117.53 -33.42 -10.10
CA LEU A 22 -116.87 -33.59 -11.40
C LEU A 22 -117.49 -32.69 -12.48
N GLU A 23 -118.81 -32.55 -12.52
CA GLU A 23 -119.50 -31.62 -13.43
C GLU A 23 -119.12 -30.16 -13.14
N LYS A 24 -118.97 -29.78 -11.87
CA LYS A 24 -118.50 -28.45 -11.48
C LYS A 24 -117.04 -28.20 -11.89
N LEU A 25 -116.15 -29.17 -11.68
CA LEU A 25 -114.74 -29.06 -12.08
C LEU A 25 -114.57 -28.94 -13.60
N VAL A 26 -115.40 -29.65 -14.38
CA VAL A 26 -115.43 -29.53 -15.85
C VAL A 26 -115.96 -28.16 -16.29
N ALA A 27 -116.94 -27.61 -15.58
CA ALA A 27 -117.42 -26.25 -15.85
C ALA A 27 -116.35 -25.19 -15.53
N ASP A 28 -115.63 -25.34 -14.41
CA ASP A 28 -114.52 -24.45 -14.02
C ASP A 28 -113.36 -24.53 -15.03
N LEU A 29 -113.01 -25.73 -15.52
CA LEU A 29 -112.00 -25.91 -16.58
C LEU A 29 -112.40 -25.22 -17.90
N LYS A 30 -113.67 -25.31 -18.29
CA LYS A 30 -114.18 -24.60 -19.49
C LYS A 30 -114.16 -23.09 -19.32
N LEU A 31 -114.46 -22.60 -18.12
CA LEU A 31 -114.36 -21.17 -17.81
C LEU A 31 -112.90 -20.71 -17.92
N GLU A 32 -111.97 -21.53 -17.42
CA GLU A 32 -110.55 -21.20 -17.41
C GLU A 32 -109.91 -21.26 -18.81
N GLU A 33 -110.34 -22.20 -19.66
CA GLU A 33 -109.99 -22.19 -21.09
C GLU A 33 -110.47 -20.91 -21.79
N ALA A 34 -111.71 -20.47 -21.51
CA ALA A 34 -112.23 -19.23 -22.06
C ALA A 34 -111.46 -17.99 -21.57
N ASN A 35 -110.99 -17.99 -20.32
CA ASN A 35 -110.13 -16.95 -19.77
C ASN A 35 -108.73 -16.94 -20.44
N LEU A 36 -108.15 -18.12 -20.68
CA LEU A 36 -106.87 -18.28 -21.37
C LEU A 36 -106.92 -17.78 -22.82
N ILE A 37 -108.01 -18.04 -23.54
CA ILE A 37 -108.21 -17.53 -24.91
C ILE A 37 -108.29 -15.99 -24.89
N LYS A 38 -109.07 -15.40 -23.97
CA LYS A 38 -109.15 -13.94 -23.81
C LYS A 38 -107.80 -13.31 -23.45
N ALA A 39 -107.02 -13.95 -22.56
CA ALA A 39 -105.69 -13.48 -22.19
C ALA A 39 -104.72 -13.57 -23.38
N GLY A 40 -104.82 -14.63 -24.19
CA GLY A 40 -104.03 -14.80 -25.41
C GLY A 40 -104.33 -13.75 -26.48
N ASP A 41 -105.60 -13.42 -26.68
CA ASP A 41 -105.99 -12.35 -27.61
C ASP A 41 -105.56 -10.97 -27.10
N GLY A 42 -105.68 -10.71 -25.79
CA GLY A 42 -105.14 -9.49 -25.17
C GLY A 42 -103.62 -9.34 -25.33
N LEU A 43 -102.86 -10.44 -25.30
CA LEU A 43 -101.42 -10.43 -25.51
C LEU A 43 -101.06 -10.03 -26.96
N LYS A 44 -101.84 -10.48 -27.94
CA LYS A 44 -101.65 -10.12 -29.36
C LYS A 44 -101.95 -8.64 -29.60
N GLU A 45 -103.00 -8.09 -28.97
CA GLU A 45 -103.28 -6.66 -29.03
C GLU A 45 -102.16 -5.83 -28.39
N LEU A 46 -101.62 -6.27 -27.25
CA LEU A 46 -100.50 -5.59 -26.59
C LEU A 46 -99.22 -5.62 -27.45
N GLN A 47 -98.95 -6.74 -28.13
CA GLN A 47 -97.84 -6.84 -29.08
C GLN A 47 -98.00 -5.89 -30.27
N HIS A 48 -99.20 -5.83 -30.85
CA HIS A 48 -99.49 -4.87 -31.92
C HIS A 48 -99.35 -3.42 -31.45
N ALA A 49 -99.82 -3.09 -30.24
CA ALA A 49 -99.67 -1.76 -29.65
C ALA A 49 -98.19 -1.41 -29.39
N HIS A 50 -97.38 -2.35 -28.90
CA HIS A 50 -95.95 -2.15 -28.69
C HIS A 50 -95.20 -1.91 -30.00
N GLN A 51 -95.54 -2.67 -31.05
CA GLN A 51 -94.92 -2.52 -32.37
C GLN A 51 -95.33 -1.21 -33.07
N ALA A 52 -96.57 -0.75 -32.86
CA ALA A 52 -97.01 0.58 -33.28
C ALA A 52 -96.31 1.71 -32.51
N ALA A 53 -96.09 1.54 -31.20
CA ALA A 53 -95.37 2.51 -30.36
C ALA A 53 -93.89 2.64 -30.78
N LEU A 54 -93.23 1.54 -31.13
CA LEU A 54 -91.87 1.58 -31.68
C LEU A 54 -91.80 2.27 -33.05
N GLY A 55 -92.84 2.13 -33.89
CA GLY A 55 -92.94 2.83 -35.18
C GLY A 55 -93.16 4.35 -35.07
N LEU A 56 -93.67 4.84 -33.93
CA LEU A 56 -93.86 6.26 -33.63
C LEU A 56 -92.57 6.97 -33.16
N VAL A 57 -91.58 6.22 -32.66
CA VAL A 57 -90.29 6.77 -32.23
C VAL A 57 -89.31 6.79 -33.41
N LYS A 58 -89.44 7.80 -34.27
CA LYS A 58 -88.40 8.13 -35.27
C LYS A 58 -87.27 8.91 -34.58
N ASP A 59 -86.07 8.34 -34.60
CA ASP A 59 -84.80 8.89 -34.11
C ASP A 59 -84.76 9.24 -32.60
N PRO A 60 -84.41 8.30 -31.70
CA PRO A 60 -84.22 8.63 -30.29
C PRO A 60 -83.00 9.56 -30.14
N ILE A 61 -83.24 10.78 -29.63
CA ILE A 61 -82.16 11.68 -29.24
C ILE A 61 -81.39 11.01 -28.08
N PRO A 62 -80.07 10.79 -28.21
CA PRO A 62 -79.27 10.21 -27.13
C PRO A 62 -79.41 11.03 -25.84
N PHE A 63 -79.51 10.37 -24.68
CA PHE A 63 -79.66 11.05 -23.38
C PHE A 63 -78.61 12.16 -23.16
N ALA A 64 -77.38 11.95 -23.63
CA ALA A 64 -76.30 12.93 -23.59
C ALA A 64 -76.63 14.27 -24.31
N ALA A 65 -77.51 14.27 -25.30
CA ALA A 65 -77.91 15.46 -26.04
C ALA A 65 -79.13 16.17 -25.43
N THR A 66 -79.80 15.58 -24.43
CA THR A 66 -80.88 16.24 -23.68
C THR A 66 -80.35 17.37 -22.80
N THR A 67 -81.19 18.33 -22.45
CA THR A 67 -80.84 19.44 -21.53
C THR A 67 -80.35 18.93 -20.17
N MET A 68 -80.98 17.88 -19.64
CA MET A 68 -80.58 17.26 -18.38
C MET A 68 -79.25 16.51 -18.49
N GLY A 69 -79.03 15.78 -19.60
CA GLY A 69 -77.76 15.10 -19.88
C GLY A 69 -76.59 16.09 -19.99
N LYS A 70 -76.80 17.22 -20.67
CA LYS A 70 -75.78 18.30 -20.76
C LYS A 70 -75.49 18.95 -19.40
N ALA A 71 -76.50 19.17 -18.57
CA ALA A 71 -76.32 19.73 -17.23
C ALA A 71 -75.48 18.80 -16.33
N LEU A 72 -75.84 17.51 -16.26
CA LEU A 72 -75.08 16.50 -15.53
C LEU A 72 -73.66 16.32 -16.08
N GLN A 73 -73.47 16.40 -17.38
CA GLN A 73 -72.14 16.31 -18.00
C GLN A 73 -71.30 17.56 -17.70
N SER A 74 -71.91 18.74 -17.60
CA SER A 74 -71.26 19.96 -17.15
C SER A 74 -70.86 19.88 -15.68
N GLU A 75 -71.76 19.40 -14.82
CA GLU A 75 -71.53 19.24 -13.39
C GLU A 75 -70.45 18.19 -13.10
N LEU A 76 -70.47 17.06 -13.80
CA LEU A 76 -69.36 16.09 -13.81
C LEU A 76 -68.07 16.72 -14.30
N GLY A 77 -68.11 17.56 -15.34
CA GLY A 77 -66.95 18.30 -15.83
C GLY A 77 -66.36 19.25 -14.78
N GLU A 78 -67.20 19.96 -14.03
CA GLU A 78 -66.79 20.86 -12.95
C GLU A 78 -66.22 20.11 -11.74
N ILE A 79 -66.88 19.04 -11.29
CA ILE A 79 -66.37 18.20 -10.20
C ILE A 79 -65.06 17.53 -10.61
N THR A 80 -64.98 17.03 -11.86
CA THR A 80 -63.75 16.44 -12.40
C THR A 80 -62.63 17.47 -12.50
N LYS A 81 -62.94 18.74 -12.81
CA LYS A 81 -61.96 19.83 -12.74
C LYS A 81 -61.51 20.09 -11.30
N GLN A 82 -62.43 20.18 -10.34
CA GLN A 82 -62.10 20.41 -8.94
C GLN A 82 -61.27 19.28 -8.32
N ILE A 83 -61.49 18.03 -8.74
CA ILE A 83 -60.69 16.87 -8.30
C ILE A 83 -59.30 16.86 -8.93
N ASN A 84 -59.18 17.24 -10.21
CA ASN A 84 -57.92 17.17 -10.95
C ASN A 84 -57.08 18.45 -10.90
N GLU A 85 -57.66 19.57 -10.46
CA GLU A 85 -56.88 20.77 -10.14
C GLU A 85 -56.09 20.48 -8.85
N PRO A 86 -54.74 20.41 -8.92
CA PRO A 86 -53.94 20.25 -7.72
C PRO A 86 -54.28 21.42 -6.80
N ASN A 87 -54.61 21.12 -5.55
CA ASN A 87 -54.95 22.12 -4.55
C ASN A 87 -53.80 23.16 -4.51
N ASN A 88 -54.03 24.33 -5.12
CA ASN A 88 -52.96 25.29 -5.47
C ASN A 88 -52.18 25.79 -4.24
N ASP A 89 -52.73 25.58 -3.05
CA ASP A 89 -52.13 25.93 -1.76
C ASP A 89 -51.12 24.88 -1.26
N ILE A 90 -51.23 23.61 -1.69
CA ILE A 90 -50.39 22.48 -1.23
C ILE A 90 -49.13 22.35 -2.08
N ALA A 91 -49.22 22.53 -3.39
CA ALA A 91 -48.08 22.45 -4.30
C ALA A 91 -46.89 23.36 -3.90
N PRO A 92 -47.08 24.66 -3.58
CA PRO A 92 -45.97 25.52 -3.15
C PRO A 92 -45.38 25.13 -1.79
N GLN A 93 -46.20 24.56 -0.88
CA GLN A 93 -45.72 24.06 0.42
C GLN A 93 -44.82 22.83 0.24
N ILE A 94 -45.19 21.90 -0.65
CA ILE A 94 -44.36 20.74 -1.01
C ILE A 94 -43.04 21.20 -1.63
N THR A 95 -43.07 22.16 -2.56
CA THR A 95 -41.84 22.71 -3.16
C THR A 95 -40.93 23.35 -2.10
N LYS A 96 -41.50 24.11 -1.15
CA LYS A 96 -40.75 24.72 -0.05
C LYS A 96 -40.09 23.67 0.84
N ILE A 97 -40.85 22.66 1.29
CA ILE A 97 -40.33 21.58 2.14
C ILE A 97 -39.24 20.79 1.42
N ASN A 98 -39.42 20.50 0.13
CA ASN A 98 -38.38 19.82 -0.67
C ASN A 98 -37.12 20.68 -0.80
N GLY A 99 -37.26 22.01 -0.98
CA GLY A 99 -36.12 22.92 -0.97
C GLY A 99 -35.37 22.94 0.36
N GLU A 100 -36.09 22.91 1.48
CA GLU A 100 -35.49 22.80 2.83
C GLU A 100 -34.79 21.46 3.03
N ILE A 101 -35.39 20.35 2.58
CA ILE A 101 -34.80 19.01 2.60
C ILE A 101 -33.48 19.00 1.82
N ASP A 102 -33.45 19.58 0.62
CA ASP A 102 -32.24 19.58 -0.21
C ASP A 102 -31.14 20.46 0.40
N GLN A 103 -31.48 21.61 0.99
CA GLN A 103 -30.52 22.42 1.74
C GLN A 103 -29.94 21.65 2.94
N ILE A 104 -30.77 20.90 3.68
CA ILE A 104 -30.31 20.07 4.79
C ILE A 104 -29.39 18.96 4.28
N LYS A 105 -29.73 18.29 3.17
CA LYS A 105 -28.87 17.26 2.56
C LYS A 105 -27.52 17.83 2.15
N THR A 106 -27.48 19.00 1.52
CA THR A 106 -26.21 19.66 1.16
C THR A 106 -25.38 19.97 2.41
N LYS A 107 -26.00 20.49 3.47
CA LYS A 107 -25.32 20.72 4.76
C LYS A 107 -24.76 19.42 5.35
N VAL A 108 -25.56 18.35 5.38
CA VAL A 108 -25.13 17.03 5.87
C VAL A 108 -23.95 16.49 5.06
N SER A 109 -23.98 16.62 3.73
CA SER A 109 -22.85 16.23 2.88
C SER A 109 -21.59 17.01 3.26
N SER A 110 -21.69 18.34 3.34
CA SER A 110 -20.55 19.19 3.70
C SER A 110 -19.97 18.89 5.09
N LEU A 111 -20.82 18.51 6.05
CA LEU A 111 -20.38 18.13 7.40
C LEU A 111 -19.72 16.75 7.40
N LYS A 112 -20.20 15.81 6.57
CA LYS A 112 -19.56 14.51 6.40
C LYS A 112 -18.17 14.65 5.78
N ASP A 113 -18.02 15.51 4.78
CA ASP A 113 -16.73 15.78 4.14
C ASP A 113 -15.74 16.35 5.17
N LYS A 114 -16.16 17.39 5.92
CA LYS A 114 -15.34 17.95 7.02
C LYS A 114 -14.98 16.90 8.08
N LEU A 115 -15.92 16.04 8.47
CA LEU A 115 -15.66 14.98 9.44
C LEU A 115 -14.62 13.98 8.91
N SER A 116 -14.65 13.68 7.61
CA SER A 116 -13.64 12.85 6.96
C SER A 116 -12.27 13.51 7.01
N ASP A 117 -12.20 14.82 6.72
CA ASP A 117 -10.95 15.59 6.79
C ASP A 117 -10.37 15.60 8.21
N TYR A 118 -11.21 15.78 9.24
CA TYR A 118 -10.77 15.72 10.64
C TYR A 118 -10.21 14.35 11.02
N LYS A 119 -10.88 13.26 10.62
CA LYS A 119 -10.38 11.89 10.87
C LYS A 119 -9.06 11.63 10.15
N LEU A 120 -8.90 12.18 8.95
CA LEU A 120 -7.64 12.07 8.21
C LEU A 120 -6.53 12.85 8.92
N ALA A 121 -6.80 14.07 9.38
CA ALA A 121 -5.85 14.89 10.11
C ALA A 121 -5.38 14.21 11.41
N GLU A 122 -6.31 13.66 12.20
CA GLU A 122 -5.97 12.92 13.43
C GLU A 122 -5.06 11.71 13.13
N LYS A 123 -5.36 10.95 12.07
CA LYS A 123 -4.52 9.82 11.64
C LYS A 123 -3.13 10.29 11.20
N GLN A 124 -3.05 11.42 10.50
CA GLN A 124 -1.78 12.00 10.07
C GLN A 124 -0.96 12.50 11.25
N GLU A 125 -1.57 13.14 12.24
CA GLU A 125 -0.87 13.58 13.46
C GLU A 125 -0.28 12.41 14.25
N LEU A 126 -1.04 11.31 14.42
CA LEU A 126 -0.53 10.09 15.03
C LEU A 126 0.65 9.52 14.25
N ARG A 127 0.58 9.50 12.92
CA ARG A 127 1.67 9.02 12.07
C ARG A 127 2.90 9.93 12.14
N ILE A 128 2.72 11.24 12.21
CA ILE A 128 3.82 12.21 12.37
C ILE A 128 4.51 12.00 13.72
N ALA A 129 3.75 11.81 14.80
CA ALA A 129 4.31 11.55 16.12
C ALA A 129 5.14 10.25 16.14
N GLU A 130 4.62 9.17 15.54
CA GLU A 130 5.35 7.91 15.39
C GLU A 130 6.65 8.09 14.60
N LEU A 131 6.60 8.78 13.46
CA LEU A 131 7.76 9.02 12.61
C LEU A 131 8.83 9.87 13.31
N LYS A 132 8.43 10.88 14.09
CA LYS A 132 9.38 11.69 14.86
C LYS A 132 10.13 10.87 15.91
N LEU A 133 9.43 9.97 16.61
CA LEU A 133 10.07 9.07 17.57
C LEU A 133 11.04 8.10 16.89
N GLN A 134 10.68 7.60 15.70
CA GLN A 134 11.58 6.76 14.90
C GLN A 134 12.80 7.54 14.43
N GLU A 135 12.62 8.77 13.93
CA GLU A 135 13.71 9.64 13.50
C GLU A 135 14.70 9.92 14.62
N GLU A 136 14.22 10.26 15.82
CA GLU A 136 15.06 10.50 16.99
C GLU A 136 15.87 9.26 17.38
N SER A 137 15.23 8.09 17.40
CA SER A 137 15.91 6.82 17.69
C SER A 137 16.95 6.46 16.64
N LEU A 138 16.63 6.64 15.35
CA LEU A 138 17.55 6.34 14.25
C LEU A 138 18.73 7.31 14.24
N ALA A 139 18.50 8.59 14.51
CA ALA A 139 19.55 9.60 14.60
C ALA A 139 20.55 9.26 15.73
N ALA A 140 20.04 8.90 16.91
CA ALA A 140 20.89 8.49 18.02
C ALA A 140 21.70 7.21 17.71
N GLU A 141 21.10 6.24 17.03
CA GLU A 141 21.81 5.04 16.57
C GLU A 141 22.88 5.39 15.52
N TYR A 142 22.54 6.26 14.57
CA TYR A 142 23.47 6.71 13.53
C TYR A 142 24.70 7.41 14.12
N GLU A 143 24.52 8.38 15.01
CA GLU A 143 25.63 9.07 15.70
C GLU A 143 26.54 8.09 16.44
N LYS A 144 25.94 7.09 17.11
CA LYS A 144 26.69 6.04 17.80
C LYS A 144 27.50 5.19 16.82
N LEU A 145 26.94 4.80 15.69
CA LEU A 145 27.66 4.04 14.66
C LEU A 145 28.80 4.87 14.07
N GLU A 146 28.57 6.15 13.78
CA GLU A 146 29.58 7.05 13.25
C GLU A 146 30.76 7.21 14.23
N ALA A 147 30.47 7.39 15.52
CA ALA A 147 31.49 7.42 16.57
C ALA A 147 32.29 6.10 16.64
N ASN A 148 31.63 4.95 16.47
CA ASN A 148 32.31 3.66 16.43
C ASN A 148 33.21 3.48 15.21
N VAL A 149 32.76 3.93 14.03
CA VAL A 149 33.58 3.90 12.79
C VAL A 149 34.82 4.76 12.98
N PHE A 150 34.64 5.99 13.48
CA PHE A 150 35.75 6.88 13.80
C PHE A 150 36.72 6.24 14.80
N LEU A 151 36.21 5.61 15.87
CA LEU A 151 37.06 4.94 16.86
C LEU A 151 37.85 3.77 16.25
N CYS A 152 37.25 3.00 15.35
CA CYS A 152 37.93 1.93 14.62
C CYS A 152 39.07 2.48 13.75
N GLU A 153 38.85 3.58 13.03
CA GLU A 153 39.89 4.24 12.24
C GLU A 153 41.05 4.74 13.12
N GLN A 154 40.73 5.39 14.24
CA GLN A 154 41.73 5.86 15.20
C GLN A 154 42.51 4.70 15.82
N PHE A 155 41.85 3.59 16.13
CA PHE A 155 42.51 2.38 16.60
C PHE A 155 43.49 1.81 15.58
N ILE A 156 43.11 1.74 14.30
CA ILE A 156 44.00 1.24 13.24
C ILE A 156 45.21 2.16 13.12
N LYS A 157 45.03 3.49 13.09
CA LYS A 157 46.14 4.46 13.05
C LYS A 157 47.07 4.30 14.25
N ALA A 158 46.51 4.20 15.46
CA ALA A 158 47.30 4.03 16.67
C ALA A 158 48.07 2.70 16.65
N LYS A 159 47.44 1.59 16.27
CA LYS A 159 48.07 0.27 16.14
C LYS A 159 49.24 0.32 15.16
N VAL A 160 49.04 0.93 14.00
CA VAL A 160 50.05 1.10 12.97
C VAL A 160 51.23 1.96 13.46
N SER A 161 50.94 3.08 14.14
CA SER A 161 51.98 3.92 14.74
C SER A 161 52.80 3.12 15.75
N MET A 162 52.13 2.41 16.66
CA MET A 162 52.80 1.60 17.68
C MET A 162 53.67 0.48 17.08
N LEU A 163 53.22 -0.16 15.99
CA LEU A 163 54.03 -1.15 15.27
C LEU A 163 55.26 -0.51 14.63
N THR A 164 55.07 0.62 13.95
CA THR A 164 56.15 1.40 13.35
C THR A 164 57.17 1.83 14.40
N ASP A 165 56.73 2.36 15.54
CA ASP A 165 57.58 2.80 16.64
C ASP A 165 58.32 1.61 17.28
N SER A 166 57.62 0.49 17.50
CA SER A 166 58.23 -0.72 18.06
C SER A 166 59.34 -1.28 17.17
N ILE A 167 59.18 -1.20 15.84
CA ILE A 167 60.20 -1.62 14.87
C ILE A 167 61.34 -0.60 14.86
N ASN A 168 61.01 0.69 14.76
CA ASN A 168 61.99 1.78 14.69
C ASN A 168 62.87 1.89 15.95
N ASN A 169 62.36 1.50 17.12
CA ASN A 169 63.14 1.43 18.36
C ASN A 169 64.28 0.40 18.34
N ARG A 170 64.36 -0.47 17.31
CA ARG A 170 65.48 -1.39 17.09
C ARG A 170 66.59 -0.80 16.24
N PHE A 171 66.33 0.32 15.57
CA PHE A 171 67.27 0.98 14.68
C PHE A 171 67.77 2.28 15.31
N LYS A 172 69.05 2.60 15.10
CA LYS A 172 69.72 3.76 15.69
C LYS A 172 69.29 5.02 14.90
N ASN A 173 69.54 5.05 13.61
CA ASN A 173 69.36 6.20 12.75
C ASN A 173 68.35 5.97 11.61
N VAL A 174 68.27 4.77 11.05
CA VAL A 174 67.30 4.51 9.98
C VAL A 174 65.89 4.43 10.55
N ARG A 175 64.89 4.76 9.72
CA ARG A 175 63.47 4.61 10.07
C ARG A 175 62.76 3.86 8.97
N PHE A 176 61.82 3.00 9.34
CA PHE A 176 60.94 2.31 8.42
C PHE A 176 59.59 3.03 8.39
N LYS A 177 59.17 3.42 7.20
CA LYS A 177 57.80 3.80 6.90
C LYS A 177 57.06 2.55 6.44
N LEU A 178 56.17 2.05 7.27
CA LEU A 178 55.43 0.79 7.02
C LEU A 178 54.03 1.04 6.45
N PHE A 179 53.54 2.27 6.52
CA PHE A 179 52.22 2.63 6.02
C PHE A 179 52.27 4.04 5.43
N ASP A 180 51.42 4.27 4.44
CA ASP A 180 51.22 5.58 3.82
C ASP A 180 49.76 6.00 3.98
N ASP A 181 49.56 7.26 4.40
CA ASP A 181 48.24 7.85 4.52
C ASP A 181 47.73 8.21 3.12
N GLN A 182 46.63 7.58 2.71
CA GLN A 182 45.98 7.92 1.45
C GLN A 182 45.12 9.18 1.64
N ILE A 183 44.99 9.97 0.58
CA ILE A 183 44.16 11.19 0.55
C ILE A 183 42.71 10.89 0.99
N ASN A 184 42.24 9.67 0.77
CA ASN A 184 40.89 9.23 1.12
C ASN A 184 40.76 8.76 2.59
N GLY A 185 41.77 8.95 3.43
CA GLY A 185 41.77 8.52 4.84
C GLY A 185 42.10 7.04 5.07
N GLY A 186 42.31 6.27 3.99
CA GLY A 186 42.78 4.87 4.07
C GLY A 186 44.28 4.76 4.33
N LEU A 187 44.70 3.63 4.91
CA LEU A 187 46.12 3.29 5.09
C LEU A 187 46.55 2.30 4.01
N LYS A 188 47.63 2.62 3.31
CA LYS A 188 48.26 1.72 2.37
C LYS A 188 49.50 1.12 3.00
N GLU A 189 49.56 -0.20 3.09
CA GLU A 189 50.78 -0.90 3.49
C GLU A 189 51.92 -0.54 2.54
N CYS A 190 53.03 -0.10 3.11
CA CYS A 190 54.27 0.11 2.39
C CYS A 190 55.45 -0.44 3.21
N CYS A 191 56.64 -0.45 2.64
CA CYS A 191 57.85 -0.76 3.39
C CYS A 191 58.96 0.03 2.74
N GLU A 192 59.16 1.24 3.24
CA GLU A 192 60.16 2.16 2.73
C GLU A 192 61.16 2.50 3.83
N VAL A 193 62.44 2.27 3.54
CA VAL A 193 63.53 2.64 4.43
C VAL A 193 63.82 4.13 4.22
N LEU A 194 63.85 4.87 5.32
CA LEU A 194 64.22 6.27 5.39
C LEU A 194 65.61 6.39 6.00
N VAL A 195 66.50 7.05 5.26
CA VAL A 195 67.92 7.21 5.56
C VAL A 195 68.18 8.62 6.05
N PRO A 196 68.96 8.81 7.14
CA PRO A 196 69.33 10.14 7.62
C PRO A 196 70.25 10.87 6.63
N CYS A 197 69.98 12.16 6.45
CA CYS A 197 70.75 13.12 5.67
C CYS A 197 70.82 14.45 6.45
N ALA A 198 71.63 15.41 6.00
CA ALA A 198 71.78 16.71 6.66
C ALA A 198 70.46 17.48 6.80
N GLU A 199 69.50 17.25 5.90
CA GLU A 199 68.20 17.94 5.85
C GLU A 199 67.06 17.14 6.49
N GLY A 200 67.34 15.94 7.02
CA GLY A 200 66.33 15.07 7.65
C GLY A 200 66.37 13.63 7.12
N LEU A 201 65.21 13.01 6.99
CA LEU A 201 65.06 11.62 6.53
C LEU A 201 64.62 11.59 5.07
N ILE A 202 65.34 10.86 4.22
CA ILE A 202 65.03 10.71 2.79
C ILE A 202 64.83 9.23 2.42
N PRO A 203 64.01 8.90 1.42
CA PRO A 203 63.88 7.54 0.92
C PRO A 203 65.22 6.90 0.55
N PHE A 204 65.38 5.62 0.87
CA PHE A 204 66.60 4.87 0.56
C PHE A 204 66.94 4.93 -0.94
N GLY A 205 65.94 4.91 -1.82
CA GLY A 205 66.15 5.02 -3.27
C GLY A 205 66.85 6.32 -3.69
N THR A 206 66.57 7.42 -3.00
CA THR A 206 67.12 8.76 -3.31
C THR A 206 68.39 9.09 -2.53
N ALA A 207 68.74 8.29 -1.52
CA ALA A 207 69.97 8.46 -0.76
C ALA A 207 71.23 8.29 -1.64
N ASN A 208 72.30 9.02 -1.27
CA ASN A 208 73.61 8.85 -1.88
C ASN A 208 74.24 7.50 -1.50
N ASN A 209 75.34 7.12 -2.16
CA ASN A 209 75.98 5.81 -1.92
C ASN A 209 76.42 5.62 -0.46
N ALA A 210 77.01 6.65 0.16
CA ALA A 210 77.40 6.61 1.56
C ALA A 210 76.21 6.36 2.50
N GLY A 211 75.09 7.05 2.29
CA GLY A 211 73.86 6.86 3.06
C GLY A 211 73.26 5.47 2.86
N LYS A 212 73.24 4.95 1.62
CA LYS A 212 72.75 3.60 1.31
C LYS A 212 73.60 2.52 1.99
N ILE A 213 74.92 2.63 1.91
CA ILE A 213 75.84 1.67 2.53
C ILE A 213 75.68 1.71 4.05
N ASN A 214 75.73 2.89 4.67
CA ASN A 214 75.59 3.01 6.13
C ASN A 214 74.21 2.56 6.64
N ALA A 215 73.13 2.84 5.90
CA ALA A 215 71.81 2.31 6.21
C ALA A 215 71.79 0.77 6.14
N GLY A 216 72.44 0.18 5.13
CA GLY A 216 72.58 -1.27 5.01
C GLY A 216 73.33 -1.89 6.19
N ILE A 217 74.44 -1.28 6.62
CA ILE A 217 75.22 -1.72 7.79
C ILE A 217 74.34 -1.72 9.05
N GLU A 218 73.60 -0.63 9.29
CA GLU A 218 72.72 -0.55 10.46
C GLU A 218 71.62 -1.61 10.46
N ILE A 219 71.01 -1.87 9.30
CA ILE A 219 69.96 -2.86 9.16
C ILE A 219 70.52 -4.26 9.45
N ILE A 220 71.71 -4.58 8.93
CA ILE A 220 72.37 -5.85 9.18
C ILE A 220 72.73 -5.97 10.66
N ASP A 221 73.33 -4.95 11.27
CA ASP A 221 73.69 -4.89 12.70
C ASP A 221 72.48 -5.14 13.61
N ALA A 222 71.36 -4.47 13.33
CA ALA A 222 70.12 -4.61 14.09
C ALA A 222 69.51 -6.02 13.95
N LEU A 223 69.48 -6.58 12.74
CA LEU A 223 68.96 -7.93 12.49
C LEU A 223 69.86 -9.02 13.08
N SER A 224 71.18 -8.89 12.92
CA SER A 224 72.18 -9.75 13.55
C SER A 224 72.02 -9.78 15.06
N SER A 225 71.88 -8.60 15.68
CA SER A 225 71.65 -8.48 17.13
C SER A 225 70.33 -9.11 17.56
N HIS A 226 69.25 -8.95 16.78
CA HIS A 226 67.94 -9.50 17.11
C HIS A 226 67.92 -11.04 17.07
N TRP A 227 68.58 -11.63 16.08
CA TRP A 227 68.62 -13.08 15.89
C TRP A 227 69.81 -13.76 16.57
N GLY A 228 70.75 -13.00 17.13
CA GLY A 228 71.99 -13.52 17.70
C GLY A 228 72.89 -14.19 16.65
N VAL A 229 72.92 -13.64 15.44
CA VAL A 229 73.67 -14.19 14.30
C VAL A 229 74.80 -13.25 13.92
N GLU A 230 76.03 -13.73 14.03
CA GLU A 230 77.24 -13.02 13.60
C GLU A 230 77.70 -13.58 12.26
N MET A 231 77.78 -12.72 11.25
CA MET A 231 78.33 -13.05 9.94
C MET A 231 79.27 -11.95 9.45
N PRO A 232 80.32 -12.28 8.68
CA PRO A 232 81.17 -11.27 8.06
C PRO A 232 80.36 -10.36 7.14
N LEU A 233 80.49 -9.05 7.33
CA LEU A 233 79.90 -8.01 6.50
C LEU A 233 80.86 -7.68 5.37
N ILE A 234 80.47 -7.97 4.13
CA ILE A 234 81.23 -7.58 2.95
C ILE A 234 80.64 -6.27 2.41
N VAL A 235 81.46 -5.22 2.41
CA VAL A 235 81.09 -3.90 1.89
C VAL A 235 81.75 -3.69 0.54
N ASP A 236 80.94 -3.75 -0.51
CA ASP A 236 81.35 -3.40 -1.87
C ASP A 236 81.34 -1.87 -2.07
N ASN A 237 82.13 -1.39 -3.02
CA ASN A 237 82.32 0.04 -3.31
C ASN A 237 82.66 0.87 -2.06
N ALA A 238 83.48 0.32 -1.16
CA ALA A 238 83.81 0.97 0.11
C ALA A 238 84.59 2.29 -0.10
N GLU A 239 85.23 2.48 -1.26
CA GLU A 239 85.87 3.75 -1.65
C GLU A 239 84.89 4.93 -1.78
N SER A 240 83.60 4.65 -1.95
CA SER A 240 82.56 5.68 -2.08
C SER A 240 82.09 6.25 -0.73
N VAL A 241 82.65 5.75 0.39
CA VAL A 241 82.26 6.14 1.74
C VAL A 241 83.48 6.56 2.56
N THR A 242 83.46 7.79 3.08
CA THR A 242 84.54 8.32 3.93
C THR A 242 84.56 7.67 5.31
N GLN A 243 83.39 7.46 5.91
CA GLN A 243 83.23 6.84 7.22
C GLN A 243 82.07 5.84 7.19
N LEU A 244 82.41 4.56 7.41
CA LEU A 244 81.42 3.51 7.60
C LEU A 244 80.88 3.58 9.03
N LEU A 245 79.60 3.26 9.19
CA LEU A 245 78.99 3.07 10.49
C LEU A 245 79.73 1.99 11.28
N GLU A 246 79.96 2.23 12.57
CA GLU A 246 80.57 1.24 13.46
C GLU A 246 79.60 0.07 13.70
N THR A 247 80.13 -1.15 13.62
CA THR A 247 79.42 -2.41 13.88
C THR A 247 80.37 -3.37 14.58
N GLU A 248 79.82 -4.24 15.42
CA GLU A 248 80.56 -5.32 16.10
C GLU A 248 80.92 -6.47 15.13
N LEU A 249 80.29 -6.50 13.95
CA LEU A 249 80.54 -7.51 12.92
C LEU A 249 81.93 -7.33 12.28
N GLN A 250 82.55 -8.43 11.89
CA GLN A 250 83.77 -8.37 11.06
C GLN A 250 83.45 -7.72 9.71
N VAL A 251 84.09 -6.58 9.41
CA VAL A 251 83.89 -5.86 8.15
C VAL A 251 85.02 -6.15 7.16
N ILE A 252 84.66 -6.65 5.98
CA ILE A 252 85.55 -6.84 4.83
C ILE A 252 85.22 -5.77 3.80
N LYS A 253 86.13 -4.81 3.59
CA LYS A 253 85.96 -3.72 2.62
C LYS A 253 86.55 -4.11 1.28
N LEU A 254 85.76 -4.04 0.23
CA LEU A 254 86.24 -4.13 -1.15
C LEU A 254 86.50 -2.70 -1.63
N ILE A 255 87.76 -2.42 -1.98
CA ILE A 255 88.24 -1.10 -2.39
C ILE A 255 88.91 -1.25 -3.75
N VAL A 256 88.54 -0.38 -4.69
CA VAL A 256 89.23 -0.28 -5.99
C VAL A 256 90.41 0.68 -5.86
N ASP A 257 91.61 0.22 -6.22
CA ASP A 257 92.81 1.05 -6.32
C ASP A 257 93.55 0.69 -7.62
N GLU A 258 93.78 1.70 -8.46
CA GLU A 258 94.40 1.56 -9.78
C GLU A 258 95.78 0.89 -9.76
N LYS A 259 96.48 0.93 -8.61
CA LYS A 259 97.78 0.30 -8.44
C LYS A 259 97.71 -1.23 -8.43
N TYR A 260 96.54 -1.79 -8.14
CA TYR A 260 96.35 -3.23 -8.01
C TYR A 260 95.51 -3.76 -9.17
N LYS A 261 96.15 -4.52 -10.06
CA LYS A 261 95.48 -5.15 -11.22
C LYS A 261 94.79 -6.48 -10.90
N GLU A 262 95.11 -7.06 -9.75
CA GLU A 262 94.57 -8.33 -9.25
C GLU A 262 94.10 -8.13 -7.81
N LEU A 263 93.14 -8.95 -7.36
CA LEU A 263 92.61 -8.88 -6.00
C LEU A 263 93.73 -9.13 -4.97
N GLN A 264 93.91 -8.18 -4.06
CA GLN A 264 94.83 -8.32 -2.93
C GLN A 264 94.07 -8.23 -1.61
N ILE A 265 94.43 -9.10 -0.67
CA ILE A 265 93.81 -9.16 0.66
C ILE A 265 94.78 -8.51 1.66
N ASN A 266 94.36 -7.40 2.24
CA ASN A 266 95.14 -6.65 3.23
C ASN A 266 94.41 -6.70 4.57
N GLY A 267 94.78 -7.61 5.48
CA GLY A 267 94.17 -7.71 6.82
C GLY A 267 94.89 -8.64 7.79
N GLY A 268 95.26 -8.11 8.97
CA GLY A 268 95.42 -8.84 10.24
C GLY A 268 96.74 -9.56 10.54
N THR A 269 97.69 -8.85 11.19
CA THR A 269 98.91 -9.30 11.87
C THR A 269 99.99 -10.03 11.05
N GLU A 270 101.24 -9.87 11.48
CA GLU A 270 102.49 -10.22 10.78
C GLU A 270 102.53 -11.63 10.15
N GLU A 271 103.22 -11.70 9.00
CA GLU A 271 103.63 -12.88 8.22
C GLU A 271 102.56 -13.88 7.76
N TRP A 272 102.03 -13.62 6.57
CA TRP A 272 101.76 -14.69 5.61
C TRP A 272 102.96 -14.82 4.68
N GLN A 273 104.01 -15.52 5.13
CA GLN A 273 105.04 -16.00 4.21
C GLN A 273 104.38 -16.98 3.24
N LYS A 274 104.17 -16.55 1.98
CA LYS A 274 103.97 -17.47 0.87
C LYS A 274 105.28 -18.23 0.65
N THR A 275 105.39 -19.40 1.24
CA THR A 275 106.17 -20.48 0.65
C THR A 275 105.25 -21.30 -0.24
N ALA A 276 105.76 -21.55 -1.46
CA ALA A 276 105.17 -22.22 -2.62
C ALA A 276 104.29 -21.35 -3.54
#